data_AF-A0A386UIT8-F1
#
_entry.id   AF-A0A386UIT8-F1
#
_cell.length_a   1.000
_cell.length_b   1.000
_cell.length_c   1.000
_cell.angle_alpha   90.00
_cell.angle_beta   90.00
_cell.angle_gamma   90.00
#
_symmetry.space_group_name_H-M   'P 1'
#
loop_
_entity.id
_entity.type
_entity.pdbx_description
1 polymer ?
#
loop_
_entity_poly.entity_id
_entity_poly.type
_entity_poly.pdbx_seq_one_letter_code
_entity_poly.pdbx_strand_id
1 'polypeptide(L)'
;MLTITDFDERFGLTRYDAENWRRRVGLLTEYKPTTAGKAQEYSRDNVLELAATAALVKSGMPPKSAIAYANALIRGGKAGDVRAWLIFPAGDFSSGTATDNPTPDALREMSAKSATGAVVAIPQGQIIERVDAVFAELAGA
;
A
#
# COMPACT_ATOMS: atom_id res chain seq x y z
N MET A 1 3.18 -16.75 11.20
CA MET A 1 2.11 -15.74 11.41
C MET A 1 2.77 -14.41 11.73
N LEU A 2 2.42 -13.34 11.03
CA LEU A 2 3.03 -12.03 11.25
C LEU A 2 2.44 -11.30 12.46
N THR A 3 3.31 -10.64 13.21
CA THR A 3 2.95 -9.70 14.27
C THR A 3 3.30 -8.27 13.84
N ILE A 4 2.74 -7.28 14.54
CA ILE A 4 2.97 -5.86 14.22
C ILE A 4 4.43 -5.42 14.39
N THR A 5 5.22 -6.17 15.16
CA THR A 5 6.66 -5.93 15.37
C THR A 5 7.46 -6.17 14.10
N ASP A 6 6.98 -7.03 13.20
CA ASP A 6 7.64 -7.38 11.94
C ASP A 6 7.46 -6.30 10.86
N PHE A 7 6.63 -5.27 11.12
CA PHE A 7 6.15 -4.37 10.07
C PHE A 7 7.09 -3.19 9.81
N ASP A 8 7.75 -2.67 10.84
CA ASP A 8 8.60 -1.50 10.71
C ASP A 8 9.83 -1.82 9.84
N GLU A 9 10.50 -2.94 10.13
CA GLU A 9 11.68 -3.40 9.39
C GLU A 9 11.35 -3.80 7.94
N ARG A 10 10.21 -4.45 7.69
CA ARG A 10 9.91 -5.04 6.38
C ARG A 10 9.15 -4.10 5.44
N PHE A 11 8.30 -3.24 5.99
CA PHE A 11 7.37 -2.40 5.21
C PHE A 11 7.51 -0.90 5.50
N GLY A 12 8.37 -0.49 6.44
CA GLY A 12 8.51 0.91 6.83
C GLY A 12 7.24 1.48 7.46
N LEU A 13 6.48 0.62 8.15
CA LEU A 13 5.21 0.93 8.77
C LEU A 13 5.34 0.84 10.28
N THR A 14 5.13 1.96 10.96
CA THR A 14 5.17 1.97 12.43
C THR A 14 3.94 1.27 13.00
N ARG A 15 4.11 0.67 14.18
CA ARG A 15 3.00 0.11 14.96
C ARG A 15 1.90 1.14 15.22
N TYR A 16 2.30 2.39 15.50
CA TYR A 16 1.36 3.48 15.78
C TYR A 16 0.45 3.75 14.59
N ASP A 17 1.01 3.86 13.38
CA ASP A 17 0.24 4.12 12.16
C ASP A 17 -0.75 3.00 11.85
N ALA A 18 -0.30 1.74 11.94
CA ALA A 18 -1.15 0.58 11.72
C ALA A 18 -2.33 0.53 12.71
N GLU A 19 -2.08 0.74 14.00
CA GLU A 19 -3.14 0.78 15.02
C GLU A 19 -4.08 1.99 14.83
N ASN A 20 -3.53 3.16 14.49
CA ASN A 20 -4.28 4.38 14.27
C ASN A 20 -5.22 4.25 13.07
N TRP A 21 -4.74 3.76 11.92
CA TRP A 21 -5.55 3.56 10.72
C TRP A 21 -6.64 2.52 10.95
N ARG A 22 -6.32 1.41 11.64
CA ARG A 22 -7.30 0.39 12.01
C ARG A 22 -8.42 0.96 12.87
N ARG A 23 -8.10 1.79 13.87
CA ARG A 23 -9.09 2.31 14.83
C ARG A 23 -9.89 3.50 14.29
N ARG A 24 -9.27 4.37 13.49
CA ARG A 24 -9.83 5.70 13.19
C ARG A 24 -10.19 5.91 11.73
N VAL A 25 -9.46 5.31 10.81
CA VAL A 25 -9.67 5.54 9.37
C VAL A 25 -10.52 4.43 8.75
N GLY A 26 -10.47 3.22 9.33
CA GLY A 26 -11.29 2.08 8.92
C GLY A 26 -10.63 1.32 7.78
N LEU A 27 -9.77 0.37 8.13
CA LEU A 27 -9.20 -0.59 7.17
C LEU A 27 -10.33 -1.45 6.58
N LEU A 28 -10.24 -1.76 5.30
CA LEU A 28 -11.31 -2.42 4.52
C LEU A 28 -11.12 -3.93 4.46
N THR A 29 -9.95 -4.43 4.81
CA THR A 29 -9.73 -5.88 4.96
C THR A 29 -10.28 -6.37 6.30
N GLU A 30 -10.78 -7.60 6.32
CA GLU A 30 -11.32 -8.20 7.54
C GLU A 30 -10.18 -8.59 8.50
N TYR A 31 -10.30 -8.18 9.76
CA TYR A 31 -9.36 -8.54 10.83
C TYR A 31 -9.99 -9.55 11.76
N LYS A 32 -9.25 -10.60 12.12
CA LYS A 32 -9.68 -11.49 13.19
C LYS A 32 -9.86 -10.70 14.49
N PRO A 33 -10.90 -11.02 15.30
CA PRO A 33 -11.09 -10.40 16.61
C PRO A 33 -9.85 -10.51 17.48
N THR A 34 -9.48 -9.41 18.14
CA THR A 34 -8.41 -9.40 19.13
C THR A 34 -8.83 -10.19 20.37
N THR A 35 -8.00 -11.14 20.79
CA THR A 35 -8.13 -11.80 22.10
C THR A 35 -7.20 -11.11 23.10
N ALA A 36 -7.69 -10.79 24.31
CA ALA A 36 -6.87 -10.20 25.35
C ALA A 36 -5.65 -11.08 25.66
N GLY A 37 -4.46 -10.48 25.75
CA GLY A 37 -3.20 -11.19 26.00
C GLY A 37 -2.60 -11.91 24.80
N LYS A 38 -3.22 -11.86 23.61
CA LYS A 38 -2.66 -12.40 22.36
C LYS A 38 -2.28 -11.28 21.39
N ALA A 39 -1.19 -11.49 20.66
CA ALA A 39 -0.81 -10.62 19.55
C ALA A 39 -1.90 -10.66 18.46
N GLN A 40 -2.13 -9.51 17.80
CA GLN A 40 -2.99 -9.47 16.63
C GLN A 40 -2.35 -10.27 15.50
N GLU A 41 -3.14 -11.15 14.89
CA GLU A 41 -2.77 -11.86 13.68
C GLU A 41 -3.14 -11.02 12.45
N TYR A 42 -2.25 -10.99 11.45
CA TYR A 42 -2.47 -10.30 10.19
C TYR A 42 -2.49 -11.32 9.04
N SER A 43 -3.55 -11.27 8.23
CA SER A 43 -3.61 -11.99 6.95
C SER A 43 -2.79 -11.28 5.88
N ARG A 44 -2.52 -11.96 4.76
CA ARG A 44 -1.84 -11.38 3.61
C ARG A 44 -2.50 -10.08 3.13
N ASP A 45 -3.83 -10.09 3.02
CA ASP A 45 -4.59 -8.92 2.59
C ASP A 45 -4.46 -7.77 3.59
N ASN A 46 -4.48 -8.05 4.90
CA ASN A 46 -4.27 -7.01 5.91
C ASN A 46 -2.89 -6.35 5.78
N VAL A 47 -1.85 -7.14 5.52
CA VAL A 47 -0.48 -6.63 5.35
C VAL A 47 -0.35 -5.85 4.05
N LEU A 48 -0.94 -6.33 2.96
CA LEU A 48 -0.94 -5.63 1.67
C LEU A 48 -1.67 -4.28 1.76
N GLU A 49 -2.83 -4.24 2.41
CA GLU A 49 -3.57 -3.00 2.63
C GLU A 49 -2.72 -1.97 3.38
N LEU A 50 -2.07 -2.41 4.47
CA LEU A 50 -1.25 -1.58 5.33
C LEU A 50 0.03 -1.10 4.63
N ALA A 51 0.74 -1.98 3.91
CA ALA A 51 1.97 -1.64 3.19
C ALA A 51 1.70 -0.66 2.04
N ALA A 52 0.65 -0.90 1.26
CA ALA A 52 0.24 0.01 0.19
C ALA A 52 -0.22 1.37 0.75
N THR A 53 -1.01 1.36 1.84
CA THR A 53 -1.42 2.59 2.53
C THR A 53 -0.20 3.39 3.00
N ALA A 54 0.79 2.73 3.61
CA ALA A 54 2.01 3.39 4.08
C ALA A 54 2.81 4.04 2.95
N ALA A 55 2.99 3.34 1.82
CA ALA A 55 3.68 3.88 0.66
C ALA A 55 3.00 5.15 0.13
N LEU A 56 1.68 5.15 0.04
CA LEU A 56 0.89 6.28 -0.45
C LEU A 56 0.89 7.45 0.53
N VAL A 57 0.71 7.18 1.83
CA VAL A 57 0.74 8.23 2.87
C VAL A 57 2.13 8.89 2.92
N LYS A 58 3.21 8.12 2.80
CA LYS A 58 4.58 8.66 2.74
C LYS A 58 4.80 9.58 1.54
N SER A 59 4.03 9.40 0.46
CA SER A 59 4.05 10.28 -0.71
C SER A 59 3.12 11.51 -0.60
N GLY A 60 2.47 11.71 0.55
CA GLY A 60 1.60 12.84 0.84
C GLY A 60 0.11 12.57 0.62
N MET A 61 -0.29 11.35 0.24
CA MET A 61 -1.70 11.02 0.06
C MET A 61 -2.43 10.97 1.42
N PRO A 62 -3.64 11.56 1.54
CA PRO A 62 -4.44 11.42 2.76
C PRO A 62 -4.76 9.95 3.08
N PRO A 63 -4.69 9.51 4.36
CA PRO A 63 -4.87 8.11 4.74
C PRO A 63 -6.15 7.46 4.21
N LYS A 64 -7.27 8.18 4.20
CA LYS A 64 -8.56 7.65 3.71
C LYS A 64 -8.52 7.31 2.22
N SER A 65 -7.88 8.17 1.41
CA SER A 65 -7.70 7.93 -0.03
C SER A 65 -6.71 6.79 -0.27
N ALA A 66 -5.63 6.75 0.53
CA ALA A 66 -4.63 5.69 0.47
C ALA A 66 -5.22 4.30 0.76
N ILE A 67 -6.09 4.18 1.76
CA ILE A 67 -6.80 2.93 2.08
C ILE A 67 -7.75 2.52 0.95
N ALA A 68 -8.51 3.47 0.40
CA ALA A 68 -9.40 3.18 -0.73
C ALA A 68 -8.61 2.65 -1.94
N TYR A 69 -7.44 3.25 -2.21
CA TYR A 69 -6.53 2.77 -3.26
C TYR A 69 -5.97 1.39 -2.94
N ALA A 70 -5.46 1.17 -1.72
CA ALA A 70 -4.91 -0.11 -1.28
C ALA A 70 -5.94 -1.24 -1.44
N ASN A 71 -7.21 -0.98 -1.16
CA ASN A 71 -8.28 -1.94 -1.38
C ASN A 71 -8.55 -2.22 -2.86
N ALA A 72 -8.47 -1.19 -3.72
CA ALA A 72 -8.53 -1.39 -5.17
C ALA A 72 -7.36 -2.25 -5.68
N LEU A 73 -6.15 -2.03 -5.16
CA LEU A 73 -4.97 -2.84 -5.45
C LEU A 73 -5.16 -4.31 -5.04
N ILE A 74 -5.71 -4.57 -3.86
CA ILE A 74 -6.03 -5.94 -3.41
C ILE A 74 -7.01 -6.62 -4.37
N ARG A 75 -8.08 -5.91 -4.79
CA ARG A 75 -9.05 -6.46 -5.75
C ARG A 75 -8.42 -6.72 -7.12
N GLY A 76 -7.62 -5.78 -7.62
CA GLY A 76 -6.86 -5.94 -8.87
C GLY A 76 -5.91 -7.13 -8.81
N GLY A 77 -5.21 -7.30 -7.69
CA GLY A 77 -4.29 -8.43 -7.47
C GLY A 77 -5.00 -9.78 -7.54
N LYS A 78 -6.18 -9.89 -6.93
CA LYS A 78 -7.02 -11.11 -7.02
C LYS A 78 -7.52 -11.39 -8.42
N ALA A 79 -7.73 -10.34 -9.23
CA ALA A 79 -8.15 -10.47 -10.62
C ALA A 79 -6.99 -10.68 -11.61
N GLY A 80 -5.73 -10.57 -11.16
CA GLY A 80 -4.55 -10.60 -12.02
C GLY A 80 -4.36 -9.34 -12.87
N ASP A 81 -4.98 -8.22 -12.48
CA ASP A 81 -4.94 -6.94 -13.21
C ASP A 81 -4.26 -5.86 -12.37
N VAL A 82 -2.99 -6.10 -12.02
CA VAL A 82 -2.14 -5.11 -11.35
C VAL A 82 -0.99 -4.76 -12.25
N ARG A 83 -0.77 -3.46 -12.41
CA ARG A 83 0.39 -2.92 -13.11
C ARG A 83 1.54 -2.67 -12.17
N ALA A 84 2.76 -2.74 -12.67
CA ALA A 84 3.96 -2.61 -11.84
C ALA A 84 4.04 -1.27 -11.09
N TRP A 85 3.56 -0.19 -11.70
CA TRP A 85 3.65 1.17 -11.17
C TRP A 85 2.30 1.85 -11.07
N LEU A 86 2.14 2.70 -10.06
CA LEU A 86 1.18 3.79 -10.04
C LEU A 86 1.97 5.09 -10.15
N ILE A 87 1.62 5.95 -11.09
CA ILE A 87 2.19 7.29 -11.19
C ILE A 87 1.09 8.34 -11.05
N PHE A 88 1.39 9.44 -10.36
CA PHE A 88 0.48 10.58 -10.25
C PHE A 88 1.23 11.90 -10.06
N PRO A 89 0.64 13.04 -10.45
CA PRO A 89 1.18 14.36 -10.15
C PRO A 89 1.24 14.59 -8.64
N ALA A 90 2.32 15.18 -8.12
CA ALA A 90 2.41 15.49 -6.69
C ALA A 90 1.28 16.45 -6.26
N GLY A 91 0.53 16.05 -5.23
CA GLY A 91 -0.61 16.83 -4.71
C GLY A 91 -1.93 16.60 -5.46
N ASP A 92 -1.94 15.93 -6.61
CA ASP A 92 -3.16 15.49 -7.30
C ASP A 92 -3.19 13.97 -7.46
N PHE A 93 -3.76 13.31 -6.45
CA PHE A 93 -3.91 11.87 -6.39
C PHE A 93 -5.02 11.33 -7.30
N SER A 94 -5.90 12.20 -7.81
CA SER A 94 -7.06 11.80 -8.63
C SER A 94 -6.70 11.54 -10.08
N SER A 95 -5.63 12.18 -10.56
CA SER A 95 -5.10 12.03 -11.93
C SER A 95 -4.14 10.84 -12.09
N GLY A 96 -4.05 9.96 -11.10
CA GLY A 96 -3.12 8.84 -11.12
C GLY A 96 -3.45 7.79 -12.18
N THR A 97 -2.40 7.18 -12.75
CA THR A 97 -2.53 6.08 -13.70
C THR A 97 -1.63 4.91 -13.34
N ALA A 98 -2.12 3.70 -13.56
CA ALA A 98 -1.36 2.47 -13.37
C ALA A 98 -0.70 2.07 -14.70
N THR A 99 0.58 1.70 -14.68
CA THR A 99 1.35 1.34 -15.88
C THR A 99 2.44 0.34 -15.55
N ASP A 100 2.78 -0.54 -16.49
CA ASP A 100 3.95 -1.42 -16.37
C ASP A 100 5.24 -0.69 -16.73
N ASN A 101 5.15 0.39 -17.50
CA ASN A 101 6.29 1.14 -18.01
C ASN A 101 6.01 2.65 -17.99
N PRO A 102 6.48 3.39 -16.96
CA PRO A 102 6.36 4.84 -16.92
C PRO A 102 7.33 5.47 -17.93
N THR A 103 6.84 5.77 -19.13
CA THR A 103 7.65 6.38 -20.20
C THR A 103 8.00 7.84 -19.87
N PRO A 104 9.10 8.39 -20.44
CA PRO A 104 9.45 9.80 -20.24
C PRO A 104 8.34 10.77 -20.60
N ASP A 105 7.59 10.50 -21.67
CA ASP A 105 6.48 11.37 -22.10
C ASP A 105 5.29 11.29 -21.14
N ALA A 106 4.92 10.10 -20.65
CA ALA A 106 3.90 9.97 -19.62
C ALA A 106 4.29 10.70 -18.32
N LEU A 107 5.57 10.64 -17.94
CA LEU A 107 6.08 11.37 -16.79
C LEU A 107 6.06 12.89 -17.01
N ARG A 108 6.38 13.38 -18.21
CA ARG A 108 6.27 14.81 -18.56
C ARG A 108 4.82 15.28 -18.51
N GLU A 109 3.89 14.50 -19.06
CA GLU A 109 2.46 14.82 -19.00
C GLU A 109 1.93 14.88 -17.57
N MET A 110 2.38 13.97 -16.70
CA MET A 110 2.03 14.00 -15.28
C MET A 110 2.68 15.19 -14.56
N SER A 111 3.93 15.49 -14.86
CA SER A 111 4.65 16.64 -14.30
C SER A 111 3.96 17.96 -14.64
N ALA A 112 3.47 18.12 -15.88
CA ALA A 112 2.73 19.31 -16.32
C ALA A 112 1.43 19.56 -15.56
N LYS A 113 0.84 18.52 -14.93
CA LYS A 113 -0.36 18.62 -14.08
C LYS A 113 -0.02 18.93 -12.61
N SER A 114 1.25 18.86 -12.23
CA SER A 114 1.71 19.10 -10.86
C SER A 114 2.04 20.57 -10.64
N ALA A 115 1.55 21.15 -9.55
CA ALA A 115 1.90 22.53 -9.17
C ALA A 115 3.41 22.72 -8.89
N THR A 116 4.12 21.65 -8.55
CA THR A 116 5.57 21.66 -8.26
C THR A 116 6.39 21.08 -9.40
N GLY A 117 5.76 20.59 -10.47
CA GLY A 117 6.42 19.80 -11.51
C GLY A 117 6.84 18.39 -11.07
N ALA A 118 6.65 18.02 -9.80
CA ALA A 118 7.02 16.70 -9.31
C ALA A 118 5.98 15.62 -9.66
N VAL A 119 6.47 14.42 -9.94
CA VAL A 119 5.67 13.21 -10.15
C VAL A 119 6.03 12.20 -9.08
N VAL A 120 5.01 11.56 -8.51
CA VAL A 120 5.18 10.45 -7.59
C VAL A 120 5.01 9.15 -8.36
N ALA A 121 5.90 8.19 -8.10
CA ALA A 121 5.81 6.83 -8.61
C ALA A 121 5.82 5.84 -7.45
N ILE A 122 4.81 4.98 -7.38
CA ILE A 122 4.65 3.95 -6.36
C ILE A 122 4.85 2.58 -7.02
N PRO A 123 5.84 1.77 -6.59
CA PRO A 123 6.12 0.46 -7.15
C PRO A 123 5.13 -0.58 -6.62
N GLN A 124 3.89 -0.58 -7.13
CA GLN A 124 2.82 -1.47 -6.69
C GLN A 124 3.20 -2.96 -6.79
N GLY A 125 3.84 -3.35 -7.90
CA GLY A 125 4.29 -4.72 -8.12
C GLY A 125 5.27 -5.18 -7.03
N GLN A 126 6.27 -4.34 -6.71
CA GLN A 126 7.25 -4.67 -5.67
C GLN A 126 6.63 -4.73 -4.27
N ILE A 127 5.60 -3.92 -3.99
CA ILE A 127 4.87 -3.99 -2.71
C ILE A 127 4.19 -5.36 -2.59
N ILE A 128 3.52 -5.81 -3.65
CA ILE A 128 2.87 -7.13 -3.68
C ILE A 128 3.90 -8.25 -3.52
N GLU A 129 4.95 -8.24 -4.36
CA GLU A 129 6.02 -9.24 -4.34
C GLU A 129 6.67 -9.34 -2.96
N ARG A 130 6.92 -8.21 -2.31
CA ARG A 130 7.49 -8.19 -0.96
C ARG A 130 6.55 -8.82 0.05
N VAL A 131 5.26 -8.48 0.01
CA VAL A 131 4.27 -9.11 0.91
C VAL A 131 4.21 -10.61 0.66
N ASP A 132 4.20 -11.04 -0.60
CA ASP A 132 4.19 -12.46 -0.97
C ASP A 132 5.42 -13.21 -0.46
N ALA A 133 6.61 -12.64 -0.62
CA ALA A 133 7.85 -13.22 -0.14
C ALA A 133 7.81 -13.46 1.39
N VAL A 134 7.34 -12.48 2.16
CA VAL A 134 7.23 -12.61 3.61
C VAL A 134 6.28 -13.74 4.01
N PHE A 135 5.13 -13.88 3.34
CA PHE A 135 4.20 -14.96 3.65
C PHE A 135 4.70 -16.33 3.18
N ALA A 136 5.45 -16.39 2.08
CA ALA A 136 6.11 -17.62 1.62
C ALA A 136 7.18 -18.10 2.61
N GLU A 137 8.02 -17.20 3.12
CA GLU A 137 9.02 -17.49 4.17
C GLU A 137 8.36 -18.11 5.41
N LEU A 138 7.23 -17.53 5.85
CA LEU A 138 6.51 -17.99 7.04
C LEU A 138 5.74 -19.30 6.85
N ALA A 139 5.48 -19.71 5.61
CA ALA A 139 4.85 -21.00 5.30
C ALA A 139 5.89 -22.12 5.19
N GLY A 140 7.15 -21.78 4.92
CA GLY A 140 8.27 -22.73 4.86
C GLY A 140 9.02 -22.91 6.20
N ALA A 141 8.68 -22.13 7.23
CA ALA A 141 9.24 -22.19 8.58
C ALA A 141 8.31 -22.94 9.55
#